data_AF-D8S9Z9-F1
#
_entry.id   AF-D8S9Z9-F1
#
_cell.length_a   1.000
_cell.length_b   1.000
_cell.length_c   1.000
_cell.angle_alpha   90.00
_cell.angle_beta   90.00
_cell.angle_gamma   90.00
#
_symmetry.space_group_name_H-M   'P 1'
#
loop_
_entity.id
_entity.type
_entity.pdbx_description
1 polymer ?
#
loop_
_entity_poly.entity_id
_entity_poly.type
_entity_poly.pdbx_seq_one_letter_code
_entity_poly.pdbx_strand_id
1 'polypeptide(L)'
;SFFVTGLATAVLGHNLGIDRREILDMDEQAAFILFSQVLQTITGLGTINLVTTKYQPLPSDMFVYDFRKPFDLQRGWLLWSGIGILCAGGAVVLTSIIVSSVNGELPPREDNDALSQLLPLIGVSPLSTASLIVVTGALAPLLEETVFRGFLLTSLTKRLPVPVAVVLSAAAFALAHLTPGEFPQLFALGIVIGFAYSKTHNMLTPILIHATWNSGVVVALTALSV
;
A
#
# COMPACT_ATOMS: atom_id res chain seq x y z
N SER A 1 8.21 0.23 1.18
CA SER A 1 8.16 1.59 0.62
C SER A 1 9.12 1.65 -0.54
N PHE A 2 8.58 1.95 -1.71
CA PHE A 2 9.29 2.27 -2.96
C PHE A 2 10.54 3.12 -2.72
N PHE A 3 10.53 3.92 -1.64
CA PHE A 3 11.61 4.79 -1.22
C PHE A 3 12.88 4.12 -0.68
N VAL A 4 12.90 2.99 0.03
CA VAL A 4 14.20 2.49 0.57
C VAL A 4 15.09 1.95 -0.56
N THR A 5 14.48 1.21 -1.49
CA THR A 5 15.13 0.74 -2.72
C THR A 5 15.28 1.85 -3.75
N GLY A 6 14.28 2.74 -3.85
CA GLY A 6 14.28 3.91 -4.74
C GLY A 6 15.28 4.98 -4.34
N LEU A 7 15.49 5.23 -3.04
CA LEU A 7 16.49 6.16 -2.51
C LEU A 7 17.90 5.57 -2.67
N ALA A 8 18.09 4.27 -2.40
CA ALA A 8 19.39 3.64 -2.64
C ALA A 8 19.80 3.73 -4.12
N THR A 9 18.84 3.51 -5.03
CA THR A 9 19.08 3.60 -6.48
C THR A 9 19.16 5.04 -6.99
N ALA A 10 18.35 5.97 -6.46
CA ALA A 10 18.39 7.39 -6.81
C ALA A 10 19.65 8.09 -6.26
N VAL A 11 20.10 7.75 -5.05
CA VAL A 11 21.35 8.27 -4.48
C VAL A 11 22.56 7.72 -5.25
N LEU A 12 22.54 6.45 -5.66
CA LEU A 12 23.58 5.90 -6.53
C LEU A 12 23.58 6.56 -7.91
N GLY A 13 22.41 6.76 -8.54
CA GLY A 13 22.28 7.43 -9.84
C GLY A 13 22.71 8.90 -9.79
N HIS A 14 22.23 9.66 -8.81
CA HIS A 14 22.58 11.07 -8.61
C HIS A 14 24.08 11.27 -8.37
N ASN A 15 24.72 10.43 -7.55
CA ASN A 15 26.17 10.51 -7.29
C ASN A 15 27.04 10.13 -8.50
N LEU A 16 26.46 9.43 -9.49
CA LEU A 16 27.13 9.06 -10.73
C LEU A 16 26.76 10.00 -11.90
N GLY A 17 25.91 11.00 -11.68
CA GLY A 17 25.41 11.89 -12.74
C GLY A 17 24.49 11.18 -13.76
N ILE A 18 23.89 10.06 -13.36
CA ILE A 18 23.06 9.21 -14.19
C ILE A 18 21.60 9.36 -13.76
N ASP A 19 20.80 10.02 -14.59
CA ASP A 19 19.34 9.98 -14.43
C ASP A 19 18.80 8.73 -15.12
N ARG A 20 18.16 7.85 -14.35
CA ARG A 20 17.64 6.57 -14.84
C ARG A 20 16.64 6.75 -15.98
N ARG A 21 15.94 7.89 -16.02
CA ARG A 21 14.96 8.23 -17.05
C ARG A 21 15.59 8.55 -18.40
N GLU A 22 16.89 8.86 -18.46
CA GLU A 22 17.60 9.21 -19.70
C GLU A 22 18.28 8.01 -20.38
N ILE A 23 18.46 6.88 -19.69
CA ILE A 23 19.27 5.75 -20.18
C ILE A 23 18.42 4.53 -20.58
N LEU A 24 17.31 4.28 -19.88
CA LEU A 24 16.49 3.08 -20.07
C LEU A 24 15.23 3.41 -20.86
N ASP A 25 14.89 2.55 -21.82
CA ASP A 25 13.56 2.57 -22.43
C ASP A 25 12.48 2.26 -21.37
N MET A 26 11.25 2.69 -21.60
CA MET A 26 10.12 2.52 -20.69
C MET A 26 9.86 1.05 -20.33
N ASP A 27 10.09 0.10 -21.24
CA ASP A 27 9.99 -1.34 -20.95
C ASP A 27 11.08 -1.82 -19.98
N GLU A 28 12.31 -1.34 -20.14
CA GLU A 28 13.42 -1.62 -19.23
C GLU A 28 13.18 -0.97 -17.85
N GLN A 29 12.60 0.23 -17.83
CA GLN A 29 12.19 0.89 -16.60
C GLN A 29 11.13 0.08 -15.85
N ALA A 30 10.10 -0.40 -16.56
CA ALA A 30 9.05 -1.22 -15.97
C ALA A 30 9.58 -2.57 -15.44
N ALA A 31 10.42 -3.25 -16.21
CA ALA A 31 11.05 -4.50 -15.81
C ALA A 31 11.91 -4.34 -14.54
N PHE A 32 12.70 -3.26 -14.47
CA PHE A 32 13.51 -2.97 -13.29
C PHE A 32 12.65 -2.65 -12.05
N ILE A 33 11.55 -1.92 -12.22
CA ILE A 33 10.62 -1.62 -11.11
C ILE A 33 10.01 -2.93 -10.59
N LEU A 34 9.52 -3.78 -11.48
CA LEU A 34 8.98 -5.09 -11.11
C LEU A 34 10.02 -5.92 -10.36
N PHE A 35 11.23 -6.02 -10.90
CA PHE A 35 12.34 -6.74 -10.26
C PHE A 35 12.67 -6.19 -8.87
N SER A 36 12.78 -4.86 -8.75
CA SER A 36 13.05 -4.18 -7.49
C SER A 36 11.96 -4.41 -6.45
N GLN A 37 10.69 -4.39 -6.89
CA GLN A 37 9.54 -4.68 -6.04
C GLN A 37 9.53 -6.13 -5.57
N VAL A 38 9.83 -7.09 -6.45
CA VAL A 38 9.96 -8.52 -6.09
C VAL A 38 11.04 -8.70 -5.02
N LEU A 39 12.23 -8.11 -5.21
CA LEU A 39 13.31 -8.19 -4.24
C LEU A 39 12.93 -7.55 -2.90
N GLN A 40 12.23 -6.40 -2.93
CA GLN A 40 11.76 -5.76 -1.71
C GLN A 40 10.72 -6.61 -0.98
N THR A 41 9.77 -7.21 -1.70
CA THR A 41 8.75 -8.09 -1.12
C THR A 41 9.41 -9.33 -0.49
N ILE A 42 10.33 -10.00 -1.19
CA ILE A 42 11.08 -11.15 -0.65
C ILE A 42 11.86 -10.74 0.62
N THR A 43 12.59 -9.63 0.56
CA THR A 43 13.40 -9.15 1.68
C THR A 43 12.54 -8.77 2.89
N GLY A 44 11.43 -8.06 2.66
CA GLY A 44 10.52 -7.64 3.72
C GLY A 44 9.81 -8.82 4.38
N LEU A 45 9.25 -9.74 3.60
CA LEU A 45 8.62 -10.96 4.12
C LEU A 45 9.65 -11.86 4.83
N GLY A 46 10.85 -11.99 4.26
CA GLY A 46 11.96 -12.71 4.88
C GLY A 46 12.37 -12.11 6.23
N THR A 47 12.45 -10.78 6.32
CA THR A 47 12.74 -10.08 7.58
C THR A 47 11.66 -10.32 8.64
N ILE A 48 10.38 -10.23 8.26
CA ILE A 48 9.25 -10.54 9.16
C ILE A 48 9.36 -12.00 9.63
N ASN A 49 9.62 -12.93 8.73
CA ASN A 49 9.75 -14.35 9.07
C ASN A 49 10.92 -14.59 10.05
N LEU A 50 12.09 -14.00 9.78
CA LEU A 50 13.27 -14.11 10.65
C LEU A 50 13.01 -13.53 12.05
N VAL A 51 12.35 -12.38 12.13
CA VAL A 51 12.00 -11.74 13.41
C VAL A 51 10.97 -12.57 14.18
N THR A 52 9.97 -13.11 13.50
CA THR A 52 8.86 -13.86 14.12
C THR A 52 9.20 -15.30 14.46
N THR A 53 10.21 -15.91 13.84
CA THR A 53 10.67 -17.29 14.11
C THR A 53 11.00 -17.51 15.60
N LYS A 54 11.58 -16.51 16.27
CA LYS A 54 11.91 -16.58 17.70
C LYS A 54 10.70 -16.61 18.64
N TYR A 55 9.51 -16.32 18.13
CA TYR A 55 8.27 -16.20 18.90
C TYR A 55 7.23 -17.27 18.53
N GLN A 56 7.66 -18.37 17.92
CA GLN A 56 6.77 -19.48 17.56
C GLN A 56 6.35 -20.27 18.83
N PRO A 57 5.09 -20.76 18.91
CA PRO A 57 4.03 -20.56 17.93
C PRO A 57 3.45 -19.13 17.98
N LEU A 58 3.21 -18.55 16.81
CA LEU A 58 2.53 -17.26 16.71
C LEU A 58 1.06 -17.37 17.16
N PRO A 59 0.45 -16.26 17.62
CA PRO A 59 -0.98 -16.20 17.86
C PRO A 59 -1.78 -16.67 16.64
N SER A 60 -2.87 -17.39 16.89
CA SER A 60 -3.68 -18.03 15.84
C SER A 60 -4.39 -17.06 14.89
N ASP A 61 -4.38 -15.77 15.20
CA ASP A 61 -4.97 -14.67 14.44
C ASP A 61 -3.94 -13.86 13.64
N MET A 62 -2.65 -14.23 13.71
CA MET A 62 -1.57 -13.57 12.99
C MET A 62 -1.34 -14.21 11.61
N PHE A 63 -1.24 -13.39 10.55
CA PHE A 63 -0.99 -13.82 9.17
C PHE A 63 -1.96 -14.89 8.62
N VAL A 64 -3.23 -14.87 9.06
CA VAL A 64 -4.23 -15.84 8.62
C VAL A 64 -4.74 -15.53 7.22
N TYR A 65 -4.80 -16.56 6.37
CA TYR A 65 -5.45 -16.55 5.06
C TYR A 65 -6.60 -17.56 5.08
N ASP A 66 -7.83 -17.09 5.27
CA ASP A 66 -9.01 -17.96 5.30
C ASP A 66 -9.99 -17.60 4.17
N PHE A 67 -10.16 -18.50 3.20
CA PHE A 67 -11.07 -18.29 2.08
C PHE A 67 -12.53 -18.66 2.40
N ARG A 68 -12.77 -19.28 3.56
CA ARG A 68 -14.09 -19.79 3.93
C ARG A 68 -15.00 -18.65 4.38
N LYS A 69 -16.31 -18.88 4.23
CA LYS A 69 -17.40 -17.95 4.63
C LYS A 69 -17.14 -16.47 4.22
N PRO A 70 -16.88 -16.20 2.93
CA PRO A 70 -16.46 -14.87 2.46
C PRO A 70 -17.46 -13.74 2.79
N PHE A 71 -18.73 -14.07 2.96
CA PHE A 71 -19.82 -13.12 3.21
C PHE A 71 -20.41 -13.20 4.64
N ASP A 72 -19.69 -13.83 5.58
CA ASP A 72 -20.12 -13.82 6.98
C ASP A 72 -20.20 -12.38 7.53
N LEU A 73 -21.29 -12.04 8.21
CA LEU A 73 -21.54 -10.67 8.68
C LEU A 73 -20.54 -10.21 9.74
N GLN A 74 -19.98 -11.13 10.53
CA GLN A 74 -19.06 -10.80 11.60
C GLN A 74 -17.62 -10.72 11.10
N ARG A 75 -17.19 -11.68 10.26
CA ARG A 75 -15.77 -11.83 9.89
C ARG A 75 -15.53 -12.15 8.40
N GLY A 76 -16.56 -12.10 7.56
CA GLY A 76 -16.47 -12.42 6.15
C GLY A 76 -15.50 -11.49 5.41
N TRP A 77 -14.36 -12.03 4.97
CA TRP A 77 -13.27 -11.24 4.42
C TRP A 77 -13.70 -10.45 3.18
N LEU A 78 -14.53 -11.03 2.32
CA LEU A 78 -14.97 -10.38 1.08
C LEU A 78 -16.04 -9.32 1.34
N LEU A 79 -16.98 -9.59 2.26
CA LEU A 79 -17.96 -8.59 2.70
C LEU A 79 -17.28 -7.35 3.30
N TRP A 80 -16.37 -7.56 4.25
CA TRP A 80 -15.64 -6.47 4.90
C TRP A 80 -14.67 -5.78 3.95
N SER A 81 -14.15 -6.48 2.93
CA SER A 81 -13.40 -5.83 1.85
C SER A 81 -14.29 -4.89 1.04
N GLY A 82 -15.48 -5.33 0.63
CA GLY A 82 -16.42 -4.49 -0.11
C GLY A 82 -16.86 -3.26 0.67
N ILE A 83 -17.22 -3.43 1.95
CA ILE A 83 -17.53 -2.31 2.85
C ILE A 83 -16.31 -1.39 2.98
N GLY A 84 -15.13 -1.97 3.20
CA GLY A 84 -13.87 -1.24 3.33
C GLY A 84 -13.53 -0.40 2.10
N ILE A 85 -13.74 -0.91 0.90
CA ILE A 85 -13.51 -0.19 -0.36
C ILE A 85 -14.43 1.05 -0.46
N LEU A 86 -15.73 0.89 -0.16
CA LEU A 86 -16.68 2.00 -0.17
C LEU A 86 -16.33 3.05 0.89
N CYS A 87 -16.02 2.60 2.12
CA CYS A 87 -15.60 3.48 3.20
C CYS A 87 -14.28 4.20 2.89
N ALA A 88 -13.32 3.53 2.26
CA ALA A 88 -12.05 4.12 1.86
C ALA A 88 -12.27 5.25 0.83
N GLY A 89 -13.08 5.01 -0.20
CA GLY A 89 -13.47 6.05 -1.17
C GLY A 89 -14.12 7.25 -0.48
N GLY A 90 -15.10 7.01 0.38
CA GLY A 90 -15.76 8.08 1.14
C GLY A 90 -14.81 8.85 2.06
N ALA A 91 -13.92 8.15 2.77
CA ALA A 91 -12.96 8.74 3.70
C ALA A 91 -11.93 9.62 2.98
N VAL A 92 -11.42 9.18 1.83
CA VAL A 92 -10.45 9.95 1.04
C VAL A 92 -11.11 11.18 0.41
N VAL A 93 -12.33 11.06 -0.14
CA VAL A 93 -13.08 12.21 -0.65
C VAL A 93 -13.35 13.22 0.46
N LEU A 94 -13.84 12.75 1.62
CA LEU A 94 -14.11 13.61 2.76
C LEU A 94 -12.84 14.32 3.25
N THR A 95 -11.74 13.60 3.37
CA THR A 95 -10.45 14.18 3.78
C THR A 95 -9.97 15.21 2.77
N SER A 96 -10.14 14.96 1.47
CA SER A 96 -9.80 15.91 0.40
C SER A 96 -10.63 17.20 0.50
N ILE A 97 -11.93 17.09 0.79
CA ILE A 97 -12.81 18.25 1.02
C ILE A 97 -12.37 19.05 2.25
N ILE A 98 -12.04 18.37 3.35
CA ILE A 98 -11.60 19.02 4.60
C ILE A 98 -10.27 19.74 4.37
N VAL A 99 -9.30 19.10 3.73
CA VAL A 99 -8.00 19.73 3.46
C VAL A 99 -8.19 20.92 2.51
N SER A 100 -9.03 20.77 1.49
CA SER A 100 -9.32 21.84 0.54
C SER A 100 -10.02 23.04 1.18
N SER A 101 -10.94 22.82 2.11
CA SER A 101 -11.62 23.91 2.80
C SER A 101 -10.72 24.68 3.77
N VAL A 102 -9.69 24.02 4.32
CA VAL A 102 -8.71 24.65 5.21
C VAL A 102 -7.62 25.39 4.43
N ASN A 103 -7.12 24.79 3.35
CA ASN A 103 -5.98 25.31 2.61
C ASN A 103 -6.35 26.21 1.43
N GLY A 104 -7.62 26.23 1.01
CA GLY A 104 -8.09 26.96 -0.18
C GLY A 104 -7.73 26.30 -1.51
N GLU A 105 -6.96 25.21 -1.48
CA GLU A 105 -6.50 24.46 -2.64
C GLU A 105 -6.58 22.96 -2.36
N LEU A 106 -6.70 22.15 -3.42
CA LEU A 106 -6.62 20.70 -3.26
C LEU A 106 -5.24 20.29 -2.74
N PRO A 107 -5.15 19.27 -1.87
CA PRO A 107 -3.86 18.76 -1.43
C PRO A 107 -2.97 18.43 -2.65
N PRO A 108 -1.75 18.96 -2.71
CA PRO A 108 -0.86 18.73 -3.83
C PRO A 108 -0.51 17.24 -3.89
N ARG A 109 -0.60 16.65 -5.09
CA ARG A 109 0.03 15.36 -5.35
C ARG A 109 1.52 15.58 -5.51
N GLU A 110 2.30 14.76 -4.84
CA GLU A 110 3.74 14.85 -4.83
C GLU A 110 4.34 14.00 -5.97
N ASP A 111 5.29 14.56 -6.73
CA ASP A 111 5.95 13.86 -7.86
C ASP A 111 6.79 12.65 -7.40
N ASN A 112 7.12 12.58 -6.11
CA ASN A 112 7.80 11.47 -5.45
C ASN A 112 6.85 10.36 -4.98
N ASP A 113 5.53 10.50 -5.13
CA ASP A 113 4.61 9.39 -4.86
C ASP A 113 4.94 8.16 -5.73
N ALA A 114 4.77 6.97 -5.15
CA ALA A 114 5.08 5.73 -5.83
C ALA A 114 4.17 5.52 -7.05
N LEU A 115 2.91 5.95 -6.97
CA LEU A 115 1.97 5.80 -8.07
C LEU A 115 2.26 6.84 -9.18
N SER A 116 2.61 8.08 -8.83
CA SER A 116 2.98 9.10 -9.82
C SER A 116 4.21 8.73 -10.65
N GLN A 117 5.21 8.06 -10.06
CA GLN A 117 6.38 7.52 -10.77
C GLN A 117 6.04 6.37 -11.73
N LEU A 118 4.90 5.72 -11.51
CA LEU A 118 4.45 4.56 -12.24
C LEU A 118 3.47 4.90 -13.37
N LEU A 119 2.82 6.05 -13.30
CA LEU A 119 1.87 6.52 -14.32
C LEU A 119 2.44 6.60 -15.74
N PRO A 120 3.68 7.08 -15.97
CA PRO A 120 4.22 7.19 -17.33
C PRO A 120 4.40 5.84 -18.03
N LEU A 121 4.36 4.73 -17.30
CA LEU A 121 4.52 3.37 -17.83
C LEU A 121 3.19 2.76 -18.29
N ILE A 122 2.06 3.44 -18.02
CA ILE A 122 0.74 2.97 -18.43
C ILE A 122 0.60 3.08 -19.94
N GLY A 123 0.18 1.99 -20.59
CA GLY A 123 -0.21 2.01 -22.00
C GLY A 123 0.95 2.11 -23.00
N VAL A 124 2.19 2.15 -22.52
CA VAL A 124 3.40 2.14 -23.36
C VAL A 124 3.55 0.79 -24.07
N SER A 125 3.38 -0.30 -23.34
CA SER A 125 3.43 -1.67 -23.86
C SER A 125 2.63 -2.63 -22.98
N PRO A 126 2.33 -3.85 -23.45
CA PRO A 126 1.74 -4.89 -22.62
C PRO A 126 2.62 -5.26 -21.42
N LEU A 127 3.94 -5.27 -21.58
CA LEU A 127 4.88 -5.64 -20.52
C LEU A 127 4.92 -4.59 -19.41
N SER A 128 5.00 -3.31 -19.78
CA SER A 128 5.00 -2.19 -18.83
C SER A 128 3.69 -2.12 -18.05
N THR A 129 2.55 -2.25 -18.74
CA THR A 129 1.22 -2.29 -18.13
C THR A 129 1.05 -3.49 -17.19
N ALA A 130 1.49 -4.68 -17.60
CA ALA A 130 1.44 -5.88 -16.75
C ALA A 130 2.32 -5.73 -15.50
N SER A 131 3.54 -5.20 -15.67
CA SER A 131 4.47 -4.93 -14.56
C SER A 131 3.86 -3.98 -13.54
N LEU A 132 3.22 -2.92 -14.01
CA LEU A 132 2.51 -1.97 -13.16
C LEU A 132 1.41 -2.64 -12.33
N ILE A 133 0.51 -3.37 -12.99
CA ILE A 133 -0.63 -4.03 -12.32
C ILE A 133 -0.13 -5.01 -11.26
N VAL A 134 0.94 -5.77 -11.54
CA VAL A 134 1.52 -6.70 -10.57
C VAL A 134 2.14 -5.98 -9.38
N VAL A 135 2.85 -4.87 -9.62
CA VAL A 135 3.48 -4.08 -8.56
C VAL A 135 2.42 -3.46 -7.65
N THR A 136 1.47 -2.70 -8.21
CA THR A 136 0.52 -1.89 -7.45
C THR A 136 -0.67 -2.69 -6.93
N GLY A 137 -1.11 -3.71 -7.68
CA GLY A 137 -2.27 -4.52 -7.36
C GLY A 137 -1.97 -5.80 -6.59
N ALA A 138 -0.71 -6.24 -6.49
CA ALA A 138 -0.37 -7.48 -5.79
C ALA A 138 0.83 -7.33 -4.86
N LEU A 139 2.02 -7.03 -5.37
CA LEU A 139 3.26 -7.13 -4.60
C LEU A 139 3.38 -6.08 -3.48
N ALA A 140 3.04 -4.83 -3.78
CA ALA A 140 3.07 -3.76 -2.79
C ALA A 140 1.99 -3.96 -1.71
N PRO A 141 0.69 -4.18 -2.03
CA PRO A 141 -0.33 -4.49 -1.03
C PRO A 141 0.03 -5.70 -0.16
N LEU A 142 0.53 -6.79 -0.76
CA LEU A 142 0.93 -7.98 -0.01
C LEU A 142 2.00 -7.66 1.04
N LEU A 143 3.07 -6.99 0.63
CA LEU A 143 4.16 -6.63 1.54
C LEU A 143 3.68 -5.67 2.63
N GLU A 144 3.06 -4.57 2.22
CA GLU A 144 2.70 -3.49 3.13
C GLU A 144 1.65 -3.93 4.14
N GLU A 145 0.61 -4.63 3.72
CA GLU A 145 -0.38 -5.15 4.65
C GLU A 145 0.21 -6.20 5.59
N THR A 146 1.15 -7.02 5.13
CA THR A 146 1.85 -7.96 6.02
C THR A 146 2.65 -7.21 7.10
N VAL A 147 3.35 -6.13 6.73
CA VAL A 147 4.11 -5.29 7.68
C VAL A 147 3.18 -4.55 8.64
N PHE A 148 2.21 -3.80 8.14
CA PHE A 148 1.44 -2.86 8.95
C PHE A 148 0.26 -3.51 9.69
N ARG A 149 -0.41 -4.49 9.06
CA ARG A 149 -1.63 -5.13 9.62
C ARG A 149 -1.26 -6.44 10.27
N GLY A 150 -0.63 -7.33 9.51
CA GLY A 150 -0.20 -8.64 9.99
C GLY A 150 0.75 -8.55 11.18
N PHE A 151 1.80 -7.72 11.08
CA PHE A 151 2.83 -7.60 12.11
C PHE A 151 2.60 -6.43 13.09
N LEU A 152 2.62 -5.18 12.63
CA LEU A 152 2.62 -3.99 13.50
C LEU A 152 1.32 -3.86 14.30
N LEU A 153 0.16 -3.81 13.62
CA LEU A 153 -1.14 -3.66 14.26
C LEU A 153 -1.40 -4.79 15.26
N THR A 154 -1.22 -6.05 14.85
CA THR A 154 -1.36 -7.22 15.73
C THR A 154 -0.40 -7.19 16.92
N SER A 155 0.79 -6.59 16.78
CA SER A 155 1.71 -6.42 17.89
C SER A 155 1.27 -5.31 18.85
N LEU A 156 0.74 -4.20 18.33
CA LEU A 156 0.22 -3.09 19.12
C LEU A 156 -1.02 -3.49 19.93
N THR A 157 -1.94 -4.29 19.37
CA THR A 157 -3.16 -4.75 20.06
C THR A 157 -2.88 -5.64 21.26
N LYS A 158 -1.66 -6.18 21.40
CA LYS A 158 -1.24 -6.91 22.61
C LYS A 158 -1.03 -6.00 23.83
N ARG A 159 -0.87 -4.69 23.62
CA ARG A 159 -0.58 -3.73 24.69
C ARG A 159 -1.49 -2.51 24.69
N LEU A 160 -2.22 -2.26 23.61
CA LEU A 160 -3.06 -1.09 23.42
C LEU A 160 -4.49 -1.51 23.02
N PRO A 161 -5.51 -0.71 23.37
CA PRO A 161 -6.86 -0.90 22.86
C PRO A 161 -6.88 -0.84 21.32
N VAL A 162 -7.74 -1.64 20.70
CA VAL A 162 -7.84 -1.77 19.23
C VAL A 162 -7.93 -0.42 18.50
N PRO A 163 -8.77 0.57 18.93
CA PRO A 163 -8.83 1.85 18.23
C PRO A 163 -7.50 2.60 18.22
N VAL A 164 -6.76 2.57 19.33
CA VAL A 164 -5.45 3.24 19.45
C VAL A 164 -4.42 2.53 18.56
N ALA A 165 -4.41 1.19 18.57
CA ALA A 165 -3.52 0.40 17.74
C ALA A 165 -3.76 0.64 16.24
N VAL A 166 -5.02 0.76 15.82
CA VAL A 166 -5.40 1.10 14.43
C VAL A 166 -4.89 2.47 14.05
N VAL A 167 -5.10 3.49 14.89
CA VAL A 167 -4.62 4.86 14.64
C VAL A 167 -3.09 4.90 14.51
N LEU A 168 -2.36 4.24 15.41
CA LEU A 168 -0.90 4.23 15.37
C LEU A 168 -0.35 3.47 14.15
N SER A 169 -0.96 2.34 13.79
CA SER A 169 -0.58 1.60 12.58
C SER A 169 -0.88 2.41 11.31
N ALA A 170 -2.02 3.08 11.24
CA ALA A 170 -2.37 3.96 10.12
C ALA A 170 -1.42 5.15 9.98
N ALA A 171 -1.01 5.76 11.09
CA ALA A 171 -0.01 6.83 11.08
C ALA A 171 1.34 6.33 10.60
N ALA A 172 1.80 5.16 11.09
CA ALA A 172 3.04 4.55 10.63
C ALA A 172 3.02 4.21 9.13
N PHE A 173 1.88 3.71 8.63
CA PHE A 173 1.65 3.44 7.22
C PHE A 173 1.79 4.73 6.39
N ALA A 174 1.07 5.79 6.74
CA ALA A 174 1.12 7.06 6.02
C ALA A 174 2.52 7.70 6.06
N LEU A 175 3.19 7.70 7.22
CA LEU A 175 4.56 8.23 7.35
C LEU A 175 5.59 7.46 6.51
N ALA A 176 5.42 6.14 6.34
CA ALA A 176 6.34 5.32 5.56
C ALA A 176 6.31 5.62 4.04
N HIS A 177 5.30 6.35 3.57
CA HIS A 177 5.22 6.82 2.19
C HIS A 177 6.07 8.06 1.95
N LEU A 178 6.41 8.83 3.00
CA LEU A 178 7.26 10.02 2.92
C LEU A 178 6.74 11.07 1.92
N THR A 179 5.41 11.17 1.80
CA THR A 179 4.69 12.16 1.01
C THR A 179 3.81 13.02 1.92
N PRO A 180 4.37 14.06 2.58
CA PRO A 180 3.62 14.87 3.55
C PRO A 180 2.28 15.42 3.03
N GLY A 181 2.20 15.81 1.76
CA GLY A 181 0.97 16.30 1.13
C GLY A 181 -0.16 15.26 1.06
N GLU A 182 0.18 13.97 1.00
CA GLU A 182 -0.78 12.85 0.89
C GLU A 182 -1.07 12.18 2.23
N PHE A 183 -0.34 12.58 3.28
CA PHE A 183 -0.47 12.01 4.61
C PHE A 183 -1.93 11.93 5.09
N PRO A 184 -2.77 12.99 5.00
CA PRO A 184 -4.16 12.90 5.48
C PRO A 184 -4.96 11.77 4.81
N GLN A 185 -4.82 11.59 3.51
CA GLN A 185 -5.55 10.62 2.71
C GLN A 185 -5.02 9.20 2.97
N LEU A 186 -3.70 9.03 3.01
CA LEU A 186 -3.06 7.75 3.34
C LEU A 186 -3.37 7.32 4.77
N PHE A 187 -3.45 8.27 5.70
CA PHE A 187 -3.84 8.03 7.08
C PHE A 187 -5.31 7.58 7.16
N ALA A 188 -6.22 8.28 6.48
CA ALA A 188 -7.63 7.92 6.42
C ALA A 188 -7.85 6.52 5.81
N LEU A 189 -7.20 6.22 4.68
CA LEU A 189 -7.17 4.89 4.09
C LEU A 189 -6.62 3.86 5.08
N GLY A 190 -5.53 4.21 5.77
CA GLY A 190 -4.87 3.35 6.74
C GLY A 190 -5.76 2.94 7.90
N ILE A 191 -6.61 3.86 8.39
CA ILE A 191 -7.63 3.61 9.42
C ILE A 191 -8.67 2.61 8.91
N VAL A 192 -9.20 2.80 7.70
CA VAL A 192 -10.24 1.93 7.12
C VAL A 192 -9.72 0.50 6.98
N ILE A 193 -8.53 0.35 6.39
CA ILE A 193 -7.88 -0.96 6.22
C ILE A 193 -7.59 -1.61 7.58
N GLY A 194 -7.04 -0.85 8.53
CA GLY A 194 -6.73 -1.33 9.87
C GLY A 194 -7.96 -1.77 10.65
N PHE A 195 -9.06 -1.01 10.55
CA PHE A 195 -10.33 -1.37 11.16
C PHE A 195 -10.92 -2.64 10.54
N ALA A 196 -10.95 -2.74 9.21
CA ALA A 196 -11.45 -3.93 8.51
C ALA A 196 -10.66 -5.18 8.91
N TYR A 197 -9.34 -5.10 8.96
CA TYR A 197 -8.49 -6.19 9.44
C TYR A 197 -8.75 -6.54 10.92
N SER A 198 -8.95 -5.55 11.79
CA SER A 198 -9.26 -5.79 13.21
C SER A 198 -10.60 -6.50 13.44
N LYS A 199 -11.50 -6.49 12.44
CA LYS A 199 -12.76 -7.24 12.45
C LYS A 199 -12.60 -8.64 11.92
N THR A 200 -11.88 -8.81 10.81
CA THR A 200 -11.82 -10.09 10.10
C THR A 200 -10.69 -10.99 10.57
N HIS A 201 -9.59 -10.44 11.10
CA HIS A 201 -8.34 -11.14 11.38
C HIS A 201 -7.85 -11.98 10.19
N ASN A 202 -8.07 -11.49 8.97
CA ASN A 202 -7.79 -12.21 7.75
C ASN A 202 -7.07 -11.31 6.77
N MET A 203 -5.86 -11.72 6.35
CA MET A 203 -4.99 -10.95 5.47
C MET A 203 -5.58 -10.67 4.10
N LEU A 204 -6.52 -11.50 3.63
CA LEU A 204 -7.22 -11.27 2.37
C LEU A 204 -8.00 -9.94 2.38
N THR A 205 -8.52 -9.53 3.55
CA THR A 205 -9.33 -8.31 3.68
C THR A 205 -8.53 -7.03 3.41
N PRO A 206 -7.47 -6.72 4.18
CA PRO A 206 -6.70 -5.52 3.94
C PRO A 206 -5.98 -5.53 2.58
N ILE A 207 -5.48 -6.70 2.14
CA ILE A 207 -4.80 -6.83 0.84
C ILE A 207 -5.77 -6.48 -0.29
N LEU A 208 -7.00 -6.99 -0.27
CA LEU A 208 -7.97 -6.69 -1.32
C LEU A 208 -8.39 -5.22 -1.32
N ILE A 209 -8.63 -4.61 -0.15
CA ILE A 209 -8.98 -3.17 -0.06
C ILE A 209 -7.84 -2.33 -0.65
N HIS A 210 -6.60 -2.59 -0.24
CA HIS A 210 -5.44 -1.83 -0.69
C HIS A 210 -5.13 -2.05 -2.18
N ALA A 211 -5.14 -3.30 -2.65
CA ALA A 211 -4.97 -3.63 -4.07
C ALA A 211 -6.02 -2.95 -4.95
N THR A 212 -7.28 -2.93 -4.50
CA THR A 212 -8.37 -2.27 -5.22
C THR A 212 -8.19 -0.76 -5.23
N TRP A 213 -7.74 -0.16 -4.12
CA TRP A 213 -7.44 1.26 -4.06
C TRP A 213 -6.36 1.64 -5.08
N ASN A 214 -5.21 0.97 -5.05
CA ASN A 214 -4.10 1.26 -5.94
C ASN A 214 -4.47 1.03 -7.42
N SER A 215 -5.13 -0.08 -7.72
CA SER A 215 -5.55 -0.40 -9.09
C SER A 215 -6.64 0.55 -9.59
N GLY A 216 -7.59 0.93 -8.73
CA GLY A 216 -8.65 1.88 -9.05
C GLY A 216 -8.09 3.27 -9.37
N VAL A 217 -7.08 3.71 -8.63
CA VAL A 217 -6.36 4.97 -8.95
C VAL A 217 -5.67 4.88 -10.31
N VAL A 218 -4.97 3.77 -10.61
CA VAL A 218 -4.35 3.54 -11.93
C VAL A 218 -5.39 3.58 -13.05
N VAL A 219 -6.52 2.89 -12.91
CA VAL A 219 -7.59 2.86 -13.92
C VAL A 219 -8.21 4.25 -14.11
N ALA A 220 -8.51 4.95 -13.01
CA ALA A 220 -9.08 6.30 -13.07
C ALA A 220 -8.14 7.27 -13.78
N LEU A 221 -6.84 7.21 -13.47
CA LEU A 221 -5.84 8.06 -14.12
C LEU A 221 -5.68 7.70 -15.59
N THR A 222 -5.65 6.41 -15.94
CA THR A 222 -5.62 5.96 -17.35
C THR A 222 -6.83 6.49 -18.13
N ALA A 223 -8.04 6.39 -17.55
CA ALA A 223 -9.27 6.80 -18.21
C ALA A 223 -9.43 8.32 -18.35
N LEU A 224 -8.80 9.10 -17.46
CA LEU A 224 -8.82 10.58 -17.49
C LEU A 224 -7.65 11.18 -18.27
N SER A 225 -6.64 10.38 -18.62
CA SER A 225 -5.47 10.79 -19.43
C SER A 225 -5.67 10.58 -20.94
N VAL A 226 -6.83 10.05 -21.33
CA VAL A 226 -7.31 9.89 -22.73
C VAL A 226 -8.34 10.97 -23.01
#